data_AF-A0A645EBX5-F1
#
_entry.id   AF-A0A645EBX5-F1
#
_cell.length_a   1.000
_cell.length_b   1.000
_cell.length_c   1.000
_cell.angle_alpha   90.00
_cell.angle_beta   90.00
_cell.angle_gamma   90.00
#
_symmetry.space_group_name_H-M   'P 1'
#
loop_
_entity.id
_entity.type
_entity.pdbx_description
1 polymer ?
#
loop_
_entity_poly.entity_id
_entity_poly.type
_entity_poly.pdbx_seq_one_letter_code
_entity_poly.pdbx_strand_id
1 'polypeptide(L)'
;MPPGELSAEYSEKGADTSALVAGKTVMTVLYSNQIVGYQGAMTDELGISPLPEVDSNAAWIMPSQYFCMNSKSENKDAAAAFISFFVNTPEVGLILGNDRGISASSVVREAIAQVATPLDQKVYALFDVLADHSTPMDPNVPNDQEFLEGYDKINLSIAYGKTTTAEGAQEILDLLNEMIAKK
;
A
#
# COMPACT_ATOMS: atom_id res chain seq x y z
N MET A 1 1.81 17.81 -8.79
CA MET A 1 2.70 16.69 -9.16
C MET A 1 4.10 17.23 -9.38
N PRO A 2 5.14 16.62 -8.79
CA PRO A 2 6.53 16.99 -9.05
C PRO A 2 6.88 16.82 -10.55
N PRO A 3 7.87 17.57 -11.08
CA PRO A 3 8.37 17.37 -12.45
C PRO A 3 8.91 15.95 -12.66
N GLY A 4 8.88 15.45 -13.91
CA GLY A 4 9.30 14.08 -14.23
C GLY A 4 10.72 13.73 -13.78
N GLU A 5 11.67 14.66 -13.91
CA GLU A 5 13.04 14.47 -13.42
C GLU A 5 13.10 14.28 -11.90
N LEU A 6 12.34 15.06 -11.14
CA LEU A 6 12.27 14.95 -9.69
C LEU A 6 11.61 13.62 -9.29
N SER A 7 10.53 13.22 -9.97
CA SER A 7 9.89 11.92 -9.74
C SER A 7 10.80 10.73 -10.07
N ALA A 8 11.73 10.88 -11.02
CA ALA A 8 12.67 9.82 -11.37
C ALA A 8 13.86 9.71 -10.39
N GLU A 9 14.23 10.81 -9.73
CA GLU A 9 15.25 10.83 -8.70
C GLU A 9 14.79 10.13 -7.41
N TYR A 10 13.52 10.33 -7.05
CA TYR A 10 12.91 9.77 -5.84
C TYR A 10 12.00 8.61 -6.19
N SER A 11 12.46 7.38 -5.95
CA SER A 11 11.71 6.18 -6.33
C SER A 11 10.44 5.93 -5.51
N GLU A 12 10.26 6.62 -4.37
CA GLU A 12 9.13 6.47 -3.44
C GLU A 12 8.90 5.01 -2.97
N LYS A 13 9.94 4.16 -3.02
CA LYS A 13 9.87 2.75 -2.58
C LYS A 13 9.97 2.60 -1.06
N GLY A 14 10.32 3.66 -0.35
CA GLY A 14 10.53 3.70 1.09
C GLY A 14 10.87 5.11 1.56
N ALA A 15 10.86 5.31 2.88
CA ALA A 15 11.12 6.62 3.49
C ALA A 15 12.51 7.18 3.12
N ASP A 16 13.51 6.33 2.95
CA ASP A 16 14.88 6.68 2.57
C ASP A 16 15.03 7.16 1.13
N THR A 17 14.05 6.87 0.27
CA THR A 17 14.02 7.28 -1.16
C THR A 17 12.85 8.22 -1.48
N SER A 18 12.23 8.82 -0.46
CA SER A 18 11.06 9.67 -0.63
C SER A 18 11.39 11.15 -0.81
N ALA A 19 10.73 11.78 -1.78
CA ALA A 19 10.77 13.22 -2.01
C ALA A 19 10.11 13.99 -0.84
N LEU A 20 9.13 13.40 -0.15
CA LEU A 20 8.50 14.00 1.03
C LEU A 20 9.51 14.11 2.18
N VAL A 21 10.19 13.00 2.48
CA VAL A 21 11.22 12.96 3.55
C VAL A 21 12.38 13.88 3.20
N ALA A 22 12.76 13.98 1.93
CA ALA A 22 13.79 14.89 1.45
C ALA A 22 13.34 16.38 1.37
N GLY A 23 12.11 16.70 1.77
CA GLY A 23 11.57 18.06 1.77
C GLY A 23 11.36 18.66 0.37
N LYS A 24 11.22 17.83 -0.66
CA LYS A 24 10.99 18.25 -2.05
C LYS A 24 9.51 18.33 -2.41
N THR A 25 8.65 17.63 -1.68
CA THR A 25 7.20 17.66 -1.82
C THR A 25 6.53 17.89 -0.47
N VAL A 26 5.30 18.41 -0.50
CA VAL A 26 4.48 18.64 0.72
C VAL A 26 3.47 17.54 0.98
N MET A 27 3.24 16.68 -0.01
CA MET A 27 2.30 15.56 0.02
C MET A 27 2.87 14.40 -0.80
N THR A 28 2.56 13.18 -0.37
CA THR A 28 2.81 11.94 -1.13
C THR A 28 1.67 10.96 -0.90
N VAL A 29 1.59 9.90 -1.71
CA VAL A 29 0.58 8.85 -1.58
C VAL A 29 1.26 7.60 -1.03
N LEU A 30 0.78 7.11 0.12
CA LEU A 30 1.32 5.95 0.81
C LEU A 30 0.20 4.98 1.17
N TYR A 31 0.57 3.71 1.36
CA TYR A 31 -0.27 2.82 2.16
C TYR A 31 -0.24 3.27 3.62
N SER A 32 -1.38 3.23 4.31
CA SER A 32 -1.55 3.80 5.65
C SER A 32 -0.58 3.23 6.69
N ASN A 33 -0.16 1.97 6.53
CA ASN A 33 0.83 1.34 7.43
C ASN A 33 2.24 1.93 7.29
N GLN A 34 2.57 2.58 6.18
CA GLN A 34 3.91 3.15 5.95
C GLN A 34 4.13 4.45 6.72
N ILE A 35 3.08 5.10 7.22
CA ILE A 35 3.19 6.42 7.86
C ILE A 35 4.10 6.43 9.08
N VAL A 36 4.20 5.31 9.81
CA VAL A 36 5.09 5.17 10.97
C VAL A 36 6.56 5.30 10.55
N GLY A 37 6.94 4.59 9.48
CA GLY A 37 8.30 4.66 8.94
C GLY A 37 8.66 6.05 8.43
N TYR A 38 7.69 6.73 7.78
CA TYR A 38 7.88 8.10 7.29
C TYR A 38 7.98 9.13 8.43
N GLN A 39 7.10 9.05 9.43
CA GLN A 39 7.16 9.92 10.60
C GLN A 39 8.48 9.73 11.36
N GLY A 40 9.00 8.50 11.45
CA GLY A 40 10.30 8.22 12.08
C GLY A 40 11.50 8.80 11.32
N ALA A 41 11.36 9.06 10.02
CA ALA A 41 12.38 9.68 9.18
C ALA A 41 12.28 11.22 9.11
N MET A 42 11.27 11.81 9.77
CA MET A 42 10.95 13.24 9.66
C MET A 42 10.79 13.88 11.05
N THR A 43 11.13 15.16 11.15
CA THR A 43 10.87 15.97 12.36
C THR A 43 9.52 16.69 12.31
N ASP A 44 9.03 16.96 11.10
CA ASP A 44 7.71 17.56 10.91
C ASP A 44 6.62 16.55 11.22
N GLU A 45 5.50 17.02 11.75
CA GLU A 45 4.35 16.17 12.04
C GLU A 45 3.57 15.86 10.75
N LEU A 46 3.39 14.58 10.46
CA LEU A 46 2.62 14.14 9.30
C LEU A 46 1.12 14.10 9.58
N GLY A 47 0.35 14.62 8.62
CA GLY A 47 -1.09 14.42 8.51
C GLY A 47 -1.43 13.24 7.59
N ILE A 48 -2.65 12.73 7.69
CA ILE A 48 -3.20 11.72 6.79
C ILE A 48 -4.63 12.11 6.40
N SER A 49 -5.02 11.80 5.17
CA SER A 49 -6.35 12.09 4.62
C SER A 49 -6.71 11.00 3.60
N PRO A 50 -8.01 10.70 3.39
CA PRO A 50 -8.44 9.99 2.20
C PRO A 50 -7.95 10.69 0.93
N LEU A 51 -7.76 9.91 -0.13
CA LEU A 51 -7.54 10.47 -1.46
C LEU A 51 -8.80 11.23 -1.93
N PRO A 52 -8.66 12.30 -2.72
CA PRO A 52 -9.81 12.99 -3.31
C PRO A 52 -10.63 12.03 -4.18
N GLU A 53 -11.96 12.04 -4.00
CA GLU A 53 -12.91 11.31 -4.83
C GLU A 53 -13.69 12.28 -5.72
N VAL A 54 -14.02 11.86 -6.95
CA VAL A 54 -14.77 12.68 -7.92
C VAL A 54 -16.23 12.21 -8.03
N ASP A 55 -16.46 10.91 -8.28
CA ASP A 55 -17.80 10.40 -8.64
C ASP A 55 -18.24 9.11 -7.91
N SER A 56 -17.31 8.36 -7.31
CA SER A 56 -17.59 7.10 -6.61
C SER A 56 -16.51 6.78 -5.58
N ASN A 57 -16.88 6.00 -4.57
CA ASN A 57 -15.95 5.34 -3.66
C ASN A 57 -14.89 4.60 -4.48
N ALA A 58 -13.63 5.06 -4.43
CA ALA A 58 -12.52 4.48 -5.17
C ALA A 58 -11.49 3.82 -4.25
N ALA A 59 -11.64 4.03 -2.93
CA ALA A 59 -10.80 3.40 -1.95
C ALA A 59 -11.15 1.92 -1.74
N TRP A 60 -10.16 1.17 -1.32
CA TRP A 60 -10.29 -0.21 -0.89
C TRP A 60 -9.65 -0.39 0.48
N ILE A 61 -10.30 -1.18 1.33
CA ILE A 61 -9.65 -1.71 2.54
C ILE A 61 -8.92 -2.99 2.12
N MET A 62 -7.66 -2.82 1.74
CA MET A 62 -6.84 -3.93 1.26
C MET A 62 -6.23 -4.71 2.44
N PRO A 63 -6.25 -6.05 2.40
CA PRO A 63 -5.43 -6.86 3.28
C PRO A 63 -3.96 -6.62 2.95
N SER A 64 -3.24 -5.97 3.88
CA SER A 64 -1.84 -5.59 3.72
C SER A 64 -0.95 -6.76 3.28
N GLN A 65 -1.09 -7.91 3.95
CA GLN A 65 -0.25 -9.08 3.73
C GLN A 65 -0.98 -10.38 4.11
N TYR A 66 -0.48 -11.50 3.59
CA TYR A 66 -0.98 -12.84 3.91
C TYR A 66 0.14 -13.75 4.37
N PHE A 67 -0.17 -14.63 5.33
CA PHE A 67 0.61 -15.84 5.55
C PHE A 67 0.05 -16.96 4.68
N CYS A 68 0.93 -17.56 3.87
CA CYS A 68 0.59 -18.72 3.04
C CYS A 68 1.34 -19.95 3.54
N MET A 69 0.68 -21.11 3.51
CA MET A 69 1.29 -22.40 3.82
C MET A 69 1.47 -23.19 2.53
N ASN A 70 2.68 -23.71 2.30
CA ASN A 70 2.94 -24.58 1.17
C ASN A 70 2.11 -25.86 1.30
N SER A 71 1.31 -26.17 0.27
CA SER A 71 0.45 -27.36 0.22
C SER A 71 1.23 -28.68 0.34
N LYS A 72 2.53 -28.66 0.03
CA LYS A 72 3.45 -29.81 0.13
C LYS A 72 4.26 -29.83 1.43
N SER A 73 4.07 -28.89 2.35
CA SER A 73 4.79 -28.88 3.64
C SER A 73 4.51 -30.17 4.42
N GLU A 74 5.54 -30.77 5.01
CA GLU A 74 5.40 -31.90 5.94
C GLU A 74 4.96 -31.43 7.34
N ASN A 75 5.11 -30.14 7.64
CA ASN A 75 4.86 -29.56 8.97
C ASN A 75 3.63 -28.64 8.97
N LYS A 76 2.50 -29.08 8.40
CA LYS A 76 1.30 -28.24 8.24
C LYS A 76 0.70 -27.79 9.57
N ASP A 77 0.63 -28.68 10.55
CA ASP A 77 0.04 -28.37 11.86
C ASP A 77 0.87 -27.33 12.62
N ALA A 78 2.20 -27.45 12.58
CA ALA A 78 3.10 -26.47 13.19
C ALA A 78 3.02 -25.11 12.49
N ALA A 79 2.94 -25.09 11.15
CA ALA A 79 2.76 -23.85 10.39
C ALA A 79 1.42 -23.17 10.71
N ALA A 80 0.32 -23.93 10.77
CA ALA A 80 -0.99 -23.41 11.14
C ALA A 80 -1.00 -22.87 12.58
N ALA A 81 -0.38 -23.58 13.52
CA ALA A 81 -0.24 -23.14 14.90
C ALA A 81 0.54 -21.81 15.00
N PHE A 82 1.65 -21.69 14.26
CA PHE A 82 2.43 -20.45 14.22
C PHE A 82 1.63 -19.29 13.63
N ILE A 83 0.93 -19.50 12.51
CA ILE A 83 0.09 -18.45 11.89
C ILE A 83 -0.98 -17.99 12.88
N SER A 84 -1.66 -18.92 13.55
CA SER A 84 -2.66 -18.58 14.56
C SER A 84 -2.06 -17.82 15.73
N PHE A 85 -0.92 -18.26 16.25
CA PHE A 85 -0.18 -17.54 17.29
C PHE A 85 0.14 -16.11 16.84
N PHE A 86 0.72 -15.95 15.66
CA PHE A 86 1.16 -14.65 15.16
C PHE A 86 0.00 -13.67 14.95
N VAL A 87 -1.14 -14.16 14.43
CA VAL A 87 -2.29 -13.30 14.07
C VAL A 87 -3.24 -13.04 15.24
N ASN A 88 -3.39 -13.99 16.16
CA ASN A 88 -4.43 -13.93 17.20
C ASN A 88 -3.92 -13.64 18.61
N THR A 89 -2.60 -13.57 18.84
CA THR A 89 -2.04 -13.33 20.18
C THR A 89 -1.90 -11.83 20.47
N PRO A 90 -2.57 -11.28 21.51
CA PRO A 90 -2.50 -9.86 21.85
C PRO A 90 -1.08 -9.35 22.10
N GLU A 91 -0.24 -10.13 22.78
CA GLU A 91 1.14 -9.77 23.09
C GLU A 91 2.00 -9.62 21.82
N VAL A 92 1.72 -10.40 20.78
CA VAL A 92 2.36 -10.25 19.46
C VAL A 92 1.91 -8.95 18.80
N GLY A 93 0.60 -8.66 18.87
CA GLY A 93 0.04 -7.40 18.36
C GLY A 93 0.62 -6.17 19.05
N LEU A 94 0.82 -6.22 20.37
CA LEU A 94 1.43 -5.13 21.14
C LEU A 94 2.89 -4.85 20.74
N ILE A 95 3.61 -5.86 20.24
CA ILE A 95 4.97 -5.69 19.71
C ILE A 95 4.94 -5.12 18.30
N LEU A 96 4.06 -5.62 17.43
CA LEU A 96 4.00 -5.25 16.01
C LEU A 96 3.28 -3.92 15.76
N GLY A 97 2.32 -3.56 16.62
CA GLY A 97 1.42 -2.43 16.39
C GLY A 97 0.72 -2.56 15.04
N ASN A 98 0.73 -1.47 14.27
CA ASN A 98 0.11 -1.39 12.94
C ASN A 98 1.12 -1.54 11.78
N ASP A 99 2.36 -1.99 12.03
CA ASP A 99 3.42 -2.11 11.00
C ASP A 99 2.99 -3.01 9.82
N ARG A 100 2.22 -4.05 10.14
CA ARG A 100 1.64 -5.01 9.18
C ARG A 100 0.23 -4.62 8.73
N GLY A 101 -0.19 -3.38 8.96
CA GLY A 101 -1.57 -2.92 8.82
C GLY A 101 -2.42 -3.20 10.05
N ILE A 102 -3.71 -2.88 9.97
CA ILE A 102 -4.66 -3.14 11.06
C ILE A 102 -4.90 -4.65 11.16
N SER A 103 -4.72 -5.20 12.37
CA SER A 103 -4.91 -6.62 12.62
C SER A 103 -6.31 -7.09 12.24
N ALA A 104 -6.41 -8.26 11.59
CA ALA A 104 -7.68 -8.91 11.31
C ALA A 104 -8.38 -9.45 12.58
N SER A 105 -7.63 -9.75 13.64
CA SER A 105 -8.16 -10.23 14.91
C SER A 105 -8.70 -9.07 15.76
N SER A 106 -9.98 -9.14 16.16
CA SER A 106 -10.60 -8.12 17.02
C SER A 106 -9.92 -8.02 18.39
N VAL A 107 -9.56 -9.14 18.99
CA VAL A 107 -8.89 -9.17 20.30
C VAL A 107 -7.52 -8.49 20.23
N VAL A 108 -6.79 -8.70 19.13
CA VAL A 108 -5.51 -8.02 18.91
C VAL A 108 -5.72 -6.53 18.67
N ARG A 109 -6.73 -6.12 17.88
CA ARG A 109 -7.06 -4.70 17.70
C ARG A 109 -7.40 -4.02 19.03
N GLU A 110 -8.20 -4.65 19.88
CA GLU A 110 -8.56 -4.13 21.20
C GLU A 110 -7.35 -3.93 22.10
N ALA A 111 -6.37 -4.84 22.05
CA ALA A 111 -5.12 -4.71 22.80
C ALA A 111 -4.25 -3.56 22.26
N ILE A 112 -4.07 -3.46 20.94
CA ILE A 112 -3.29 -2.38 20.31
C ILE A 112 -3.93 -1.01 20.58
N ALA A 113 -5.26 -0.91 20.51
CA ALA A 113 -5.99 0.33 20.74
C ALA A 113 -5.74 0.96 22.12
N GLN A 114 -5.45 0.14 23.14
CA GLN A 114 -5.14 0.61 24.50
C GLN A 114 -3.80 1.34 24.61
N VAL A 115 -2.89 1.11 23.67
CA VAL A 115 -1.53 1.70 23.64
C VAL A 115 -1.30 2.53 22.37
N ALA A 116 -2.36 2.83 21.64
CA ALA A 116 -2.30 3.53 20.37
C ALA A 116 -1.69 4.93 20.52
N THR A 117 -0.68 5.21 19.70
CA THR A 117 -0.03 6.52 19.62
C THR A 117 -0.96 7.54 18.93
N PRO A 118 -0.68 8.85 19.03
CA PRO A 118 -1.40 9.86 18.24
C PRO A 118 -1.39 9.58 16.73
N LEU A 119 -0.31 8.96 16.23
CA LEU A 119 -0.21 8.58 14.82
C LEU A 119 -1.12 7.39 14.48
N ASP A 120 -1.21 6.39 15.36
CA ASP A 120 -2.15 5.27 15.20
C ASP A 120 -3.61 5.76 15.17
N GLN A 121 -3.95 6.73 16.02
CA GLN A 121 -5.28 7.32 16.03
C GLN A 121 -5.63 8.03 14.71
N LYS A 122 -4.65 8.67 14.05
CA LYS A 122 -4.84 9.24 12.71
C LYS A 122 -5.13 8.16 11.67
N VAL A 123 -4.46 7.01 11.75
CA VAL A 123 -4.72 5.86 10.88
C VAL A 123 -6.12 5.30 11.14
N TYR A 124 -6.52 5.12 12.40
CA TYR A 124 -7.88 4.65 12.73
C TYR A 124 -8.97 5.59 12.23
N ALA A 125 -8.80 6.90 12.42
CA ALA A 125 -9.71 7.90 11.88
C ALA A 125 -9.82 7.83 10.34
N LEU A 126 -8.71 7.55 9.64
CA LEU A 126 -8.77 7.30 8.19
C LEU A 126 -9.63 6.07 7.88
N PHE A 127 -9.44 4.95 8.59
CA PHE A 127 -10.24 3.74 8.35
C PHE A 127 -11.72 3.90 8.69
N ASP A 128 -12.06 4.69 9.71
CA ASP A 128 -13.46 5.02 10.03
C ASP A 128 -14.12 5.77 8.88
N VAL A 129 -13.40 6.69 8.23
CA VAL A 129 -13.89 7.36 7.01
C VAL A 129 -13.99 6.37 5.85
N LEU A 130 -12.99 5.51 5.65
CA LEU A 130 -12.98 4.56 4.53
C LEU A 130 -13.99 3.41 4.66
N ALA A 131 -14.51 3.13 5.87
CA ALA A 131 -15.44 2.04 6.11
C ALA A 131 -16.73 2.17 5.27
N ASP A 132 -17.25 3.39 5.14
CA ASP A 132 -18.44 3.69 4.31
C ASP A 132 -18.08 4.13 2.88
N HIS A 133 -16.78 4.37 2.62
CA HIS A 133 -16.25 4.91 1.38
C HIS A 133 -15.35 3.93 0.59
N SER A 134 -15.49 2.62 0.85
CA SER A 134 -14.67 1.61 0.19
C SER A 134 -15.47 0.60 -0.63
N THR A 135 -14.82 0.05 -1.65
CA THR A 135 -15.31 -1.08 -2.45
C THR A 135 -14.42 -2.31 -2.24
N PRO A 136 -14.93 -3.52 -2.52
CA PRO A 136 -14.07 -4.70 -2.62
C PRO A 136 -12.94 -4.47 -3.61
N MET A 137 -11.77 -5.04 -3.33
CA MET A 137 -10.63 -5.00 -4.24
C MET A 137 -10.89 -5.87 -5.47
N ASP A 138 -10.62 -5.31 -6.65
CA ASP A 138 -10.63 -6.07 -7.90
C ASP A 138 -9.52 -7.13 -7.91
N PRO A 139 -9.71 -8.28 -8.59
CA PRO A 139 -8.65 -9.26 -8.74
C PRO A 139 -7.45 -8.66 -9.50
N ASN A 140 -6.24 -9.10 -9.15
CA ASN A 140 -5.05 -8.77 -9.94
C ASN A 140 -5.22 -9.25 -11.38
N VAL A 141 -4.68 -8.47 -12.32
CA VAL A 141 -4.55 -8.90 -13.72
C VAL A 141 -3.61 -10.10 -13.83
N PRO A 142 -3.83 -11.04 -14.78
CA PRO A 142 -2.84 -12.06 -15.07
C PRO A 142 -1.49 -11.43 -15.45
N ASN A 143 -0.37 -12.08 -15.08
CA ASN A 143 0.98 -11.57 -15.35
C ASN A 143 1.24 -10.16 -14.78
N ASP A 144 0.67 -9.86 -13.60
CA ASP A 144 0.70 -8.54 -12.94
C ASP A 144 2.08 -7.91 -12.84
N GLN A 145 3.11 -8.67 -12.48
CA GLN A 145 4.46 -8.14 -12.35
C GLN A 145 5.00 -7.60 -13.68
N GLU A 146 4.74 -8.30 -14.79
CA GLU A 146 5.16 -7.85 -16.12
C GLU A 146 4.34 -6.64 -16.59
N PHE A 147 3.04 -6.61 -16.29
CA PHE A 147 2.19 -5.45 -16.51
C PHE A 147 2.73 -4.20 -15.80
N LEU A 148 3.06 -4.31 -14.51
CA LEU A 148 3.55 -3.18 -13.70
C LEU A 148 4.89 -2.65 -14.22
N GLU A 149 5.81 -3.52 -14.61
CA GLU A 149 7.09 -3.11 -15.20
C GLU A 149 6.93 -2.39 -16.53
N GLY A 150 5.97 -2.81 -17.37
CA GLY A 150 5.63 -2.13 -18.62
C GLY A 150 4.95 -0.79 -18.38
N TYR A 151 3.98 -0.76 -17.46
CA TYR A 151 3.27 0.44 -17.03
C TYR A 151 4.23 1.54 -16.55
N ASP A 152 5.20 1.19 -15.70
CA ASP A 152 6.21 2.14 -15.21
C ASP A 152 7.06 2.72 -16.35
N LYS A 153 7.47 1.89 -17.32
CA LYS A 153 8.25 2.34 -18.48
C LYS A 153 7.45 3.31 -19.36
N ILE A 154 6.17 3.03 -19.59
CA ILE A 154 5.29 3.90 -20.37
C ILE A 154 5.10 5.23 -19.65
N ASN A 155 4.85 5.22 -18.34
CA ASN A 155 4.75 6.44 -17.54
C ASN A 155 6.02 7.28 -17.58
N LEU A 156 7.20 6.66 -17.50
CA LEU A 156 8.47 7.36 -17.66
C LEU A 156 8.62 7.95 -19.07
N SER A 157 8.17 7.23 -20.12
CA SER A 157 8.17 7.73 -21.49
C SER A 157 7.33 9.01 -21.63
N ILE A 158 6.14 9.03 -21.03
CA ILE A 158 5.27 10.23 -20.97
C ILE A 158 5.96 11.34 -20.18
N ALA A 159 6.50 11.03 -18.99
CA ALA A 159 7.13 12.01 -18.10
C ALA A 159 8.35 12.70 -18.74
N TYR A 160 9.09 11.99 -19.60
CA TYR A 160 10.21 12.53 -20.37
C TYR A 160 9.80 13.13 -21.73
N GLY A 161 8.51 13.21 -22.03
CA GLY A 161 7.99 13.78 -23.27
C GLY A 161 8.34 12.99 -24.53
N LYS A 162 8.62 11.69 -24.41
CA LYS A 162 8.93 10.80 -25.54
C LYS A 162 7.68 10.30 -26.28
N THR A 163 6.55 10.25 -25.59
CA THR A 163 5.22 9.90 -26.12
C THR A 163 4.18 10.86 -25.54
N THR A 164 3.02 10.99 -26.18
CA THR A 164 1.91 11.78 -25.62
C THR A 164 1.14 10.98 -24.58
N THR A 165 0.38 11.66 -23.71
CA THR A 165 -0.51 10.98 -22.76
C THR A 165 -1.54 10.08 -23.46
N ALA A 166 -2.05 10.49 -24.62
CA ALA A 166 -3.03 9.71 -25.39
C ALA A 166 -2.41 8.44 -25.98
N GLU A 167 -1.21 8.53 -26.55
CA GLU A 167 -0.48 7.38 -27.07
C GLU A 167 -0.07 6.42 -25.95
N GLY A 168 0.50 6.94 -24.85
CA GLY A 168 0.85 6.11 -23.71
C GLY A 168 -0.36 5.42 -23.04
N ALA A 169 -1.52 6.08 -23.00
CA ALA A 169 -2.76 5.43 -22.54
C ALA A 169 -3.17 4.26 -23.45
N GLN A 170 -3.01 4.40 -24.77
CA GLN A 170 -3.27 3.31 -25.71
C GLN A 170 -2.24 2.18 -25.54
N GLU A 171 -0.96 2.50 -25.35
CA GLU A 171 0.09 1.52 -25.08
C GLU A 171 -0.20 0.70 -23.80
N ILE A 172 -0.69 1.34 -22.74
CA ILE A 172 -1.11 0.66 -21.51
C ILE A 172 -2.28 -0.29 -21.76
N LEU A 173 -3.27 0.13 -22.56
CA LEU A 173 -4.41 -0.71 -22.91
C LEU A 173 -3.98 -1.93 -23.74
N ASP A 174 -3.09 -1.74 -24.69
CA ASP A 174 -2.54 -2.81 -25.53
C ASP A 174 -1.74 -3.81 -24.68
N LEU A 175 -0.89 -3.30 -23.77
CA LEU A 175 -0.16 -4.10 -22.79
C LEU A 175 -1.10 -4.91 -21.90
N LEU A 176 -2.16 -4.30 -21.38
CA LEU A 176 -3.15 -5.00 -20.56
C LEU A 176 -3.80 -6.16 -21.34
N ASN A 177 -4.20 -5.92 -22.58
CA ASN A 177 -4.78 -6.95 -23.44
C ASN A 177 -3.79 -8.10 -23.71
N GLU A 178 -2.51 -7.80 -23.89
CA GLU A 178 -1.46 -8.81 -24.04
C GLU A 178 -1.33 -9.66 -22.77
N MET A 179 -1.26 -9.02 -21.60
CA MET A 179 -1.12 -9.71 -20.31
C MET A 179 -2.29 -10.64 -20.01
N ILE A 180 -3.51 -10.23 -20.37
CA ILE A 180 -4.73 -11.05 -20.25
C ILE A 180 -4.70 -12.25 -21.21
N ALA A 181 -4.20 -12.07 -22.44
CA ALA A 181 -4.14 -13.13 -23.45
C ALA A 181 -3.03 -14.16 -23.19
N LYS A 182 -2.00 -13.77 -22.43
CA LYS A 182 -0.81 -14.58 -22.12
C LYS A 182 -1.13 -15.64 -21.04
N LYS A 183 -0.93 -16.92 -21.39
CA LYS A 183 -1.20 -18.10 -20.54
C LYS A 183 0.03 -18.61 -19.81
#